data_AF-A0A087WRK6-F1
#
_entry.id   AF-A0A087WRK6-F1
#
_cell.length_a   1.000
_cell.length_b   1.000
_cell.length_c   1.000
_cell.angle_alpha   90.00
_cell.angle_beta   90.00
_cell.angle_gamma   90.00
#
_symmetry.space_group_name_H-M   'P 1'
#
loop_
_entity.id
_entity.type
_entity.pdbx_description
1 polymer ?
#
loop_
_entity_poly.entity_id
_entity_poly.type
_entity_poly.pdbx_seq_one_letter_code
_entity_poly.pdbx_strand_id
1 'polypeptide(L)'
;MSPHNFEFHLPLSPEELLKSGGVNQYVVREVLPVKHLSSQLRAFQSAFRAQGPLAILEHFDTVYSILHHFRSIEPGLKEDTLEFLKKGTVVHPG
;
A
#
# COMPACT_ATOMS: atom_id res chain seq x y z
N MET A 1 33.85 -5.46 -1.46
CA MET A 1 32.58 -4.86 -1.89
C MET A 1 32.23 -3.82 -0.85
N SER A 2 32.13 -2.55 -1.22
CA SER A 2 31.65 -1.50 -0.31
C SER A 2 30.23 -1.87 0.12
N PRO A 3 29.86 -1.74 1.40
CA PRO A 3 28.48 -1.99 1.81
C PRO A 3 27.59 -1.02 1.03
N HIS A 4 26.69 -1.56 0.21
CA HIS A 4 25.67 -0.76 -0.45
C HIS A 4 24.77 -0.20 0.65
N ASN A 5 24.91 1.10 0.92
CA ASN A 5 24.07 1.79 1.89
C ASN A 5 22.67 1.94 1.24
N PHE A 6 21.72 1.11 1.66
CA PHE A 6 20.33 1.21 1.21
C PHE A 6 19.65 2.30 2.04
N GLU A 7 19.49 3.48 1.45
CA GLU A 7 18.78 4.60 2.07
C GLU A 7 17.31 4.56 1.65
N PHE A 8 16.40 4.41 2.61
CA PHE A 8 14.95 4.45 2.39
C PHE A 8 14.38 5.69 3.05
N HIS A 9 13.83 6.60 2.25
CA HIS A 9 13.23 7.83 2.75
C HIS A 9 11.76 7.61 3.10
N LEU A 10 11.44 7.70 4.39
CA LEU A 10 10.06 7.71 4.85
C LEU A 10 9.43 9.08 4.57
N PRO A 11 8.22 9.12 3.98
CA PRO A 11 7.49 10.37 3.80
C PRO A 11 7.07 10.94 5.17
N LEU A 12 7.14 12.25 5.33
CA LEU A 12 6.69 12.96 6.54
C LEU A 12 5.18 13.24 6.50
N SER A 13 4.58 13.23 5.32
CA SER A 13 3.12 13.33 5.15
C SER A 13 2.63 12.47 3.97
N PRO A 14 1.36 12.01 3.96
CA PRO A 14 0.81 11.21 2.86
C PRO A 14 0.87 11.91 1.50
N GLU A 15 0.84 13.24 1.48
CA GLU A 15 0.90 14.04 0.26
C GLU A 15 2.29 14.02 -0.40
N GLU A 16 3.34 13.70 0.36
CA GLU A 16 4.70 13.54 -0.21
C GLU A 16 4.78 12.33 -1.14
N LEU A 17 3.96 11.31 -0.90
CA LEU A 17 3.87 10.13 -1.77
C LEU A 17 3.32 10.45 -3.17
N LEU A 18 2.63 11.60 -3.35
CA LEU A 18 2.10 12.04 -4.65
C LEU A 18 3.09 12.85 -5.48
N LYS A 19 4.22 13.25 -4.89
CA LYS A 19 5.22 14.09 -5.55
C LYS A 19 6.28 13.21 -6.22
N SER A 20 6.81 13.64 -7.38
CA SER A 20 8.02 13.05 -7.98
C SER A 20 9.19 13.22 -7.00
N GLY A 21 9.90 12.19 -6.51
CA GLY A 21 10.29 10.93 -7.14
C GLY A 21 11.82 10.85 -7.25
N GLY A 22 12.55 11.36 -6.24
CA GLY A 22 14.00 11.26 -6.17
C GLY A 22 14.47 9.80 -6.17
N VAL A 23 15.75 9.57 -6.39
CA VAL A 23 16.33 8.22 -6.33
C VAL A 23 16.01 7.60 -4.97
N ASN A 24 15.55 6.35 -4.95
CA ASN A 24 15.18 5.60 -3.74
C ASN A 24 13.98 6.13 -2.94
N GLN A 25 13.08 6.89 -3.57
CA GLN A 25 11.81 7.28 -2.95
C GLN A 25 10.67 6.35 -3.40
N TYR A 26 9.83 5.97 -2.44
CA TYR A 26 8.58 5.29 -2.76
C TYR A 26 7.52 6.33 -3.11
N VAL A 27 6.82 6.16 -4.23
CA VAL A 27 5.80 7.09 -4.71
C VAL A 27 4.54 6.34 -5.11
N VAL A 28 3.40 7.00 -4.96
CA VAL A 28 2.10 6.56 -5.48
C VAL A 28 2.04 6.96 -6.95
N ARG A 29 1.78 5.99 -7.82
CA ARG A 29 1.73 6.24 -9.27
C ARG A 29 0.39 6.81 -9.68
N GLU A 30 -0.68 6.32 -9.07
CA GLU A 30 -2.04 6.80 -9.29
C GLU A 30 -2.91 6.79 -8.03
N VAL A 31 -3.80 7.78 -7.95
CA VAL A 31 -4.91 7.76 -7.00
C VAL A 31 -6.12 7.18 -7.71
N LEU A 32 -6.49 5.96 -7.30
CA LEU A 32 -7.55 5.18 -7.92
C LEU A 32 -8.93 5.79 -7.60
N PRO A 33 -9.83 5.90 -8.59
CA PRO A 33 -11.20 6.35 -8.34
C PRO A 33 -11.93 5.43 -7.36
N VAL A 34 -12.76 6.01 -6.47
CA VAL A 34 -13.51 5.29 -5.42
C VAL A 34 -14.22 4.03 -5.93
N LYS A 35 -14.85 4.13 -7.12
CA LYS A 35 -15.58 3.02 -7.76
C LYS A 35 -14.72 1.77 -8.06
N HIS A 36 -13.40 1.91 -8.13
CA HIS A 36 -12.48 0.81 -8.41
C HIS A 36 -11.84 0.20 -7.15
N LEU A 37 -11.94 0.87 -6.00
CA LEU A 37 -11.19 0.48 -4.80
C LEU A 37 -11.57 -0.91 -4.29
N SER A 38 -12.85 -1.27 -4.27
CA SER A 38 -13.28 -2.61 -3.82
C SER A 38 -12.77 -3.72 -4.74
N SER A 39 -12.74 -3.51 -6.05
CA SER A 39 -12.16 -4.49 -6.98
C SER A 39 -10.65 -4.61 -6.85
N GLN A 40 -9.97 -3.49 -6.64
CA GLN A 40 -8.51 -3.44 -6.51
C GLN A 40 -8.05 -4.05 -5.18
N LEU A 41 -8.79 -3.83 -4.10
CA LEU A 41 -8.55 -4.51 -2.83
C LEU A 41 -8.66 -6.04 -2.96
N ARG A 42 -9.66 -6.54 -3.70
CA ARG A 42 -9.79 -7.98 -3.98
C ARG A 42 -8.62 -8.51 -4.81
N ALA A 43 -8.17 -7.75 -5.81
CA ALA A 43 -6.99 -8.11 -6.61
C ALA A 43 -5.74 -8.19 -5.73
N PHE A 44 -5.52 -7.20 -4.86
CA PHE A 44 -4.42 -7.20 -3.91
C PHE A 44 -4.50 -8.39 -2.94
N GLN A 45 -5.66 -8.67 -2.36
CA GLN A 45 -5.85 -9.86 -1.50
C GLN A 45 -5.57 -11.17 -2.23
N SER A 46 -5.82 -11.24 -3.54
CA SER A 46 -5.47 -12.40 -4.37
C SER A 46 -3.96 -12.51 -4.57
N ALA A 47 -3.31 -11.41 -4.97
CA ALA A 47 -1.85 -11.36 -5.14
C ALA A 47 -1.13 -11.70 -3.83
N PHE A 48 -1.54 -11.11 -2.71
CA PHE A 48 -0.97 -11.39 -1.39
C PHE A 48 -1.08 -12.86 -0.98
N ARG A 49 -2.18 -13.54 -1.33
CA ARG A 49 -2.32 -14.99 -1.10
C ARG A 49 -1.36 -15.82 -1.96
N ALA A 50 -1.04 -15.35 -3.17
CA ALA A 50 -0.17 -16.07 -4.11
C ALA A 50 1.32 -15.81 -3.87
N GLN A 51 1.72 -14.57 -3.60
CA GLN A 51 3.13 -14.15 -3.51
C GLN A 51 3.54 -13.63 -2.13
N GLY A 52 2.63 -13.63 -1.15
CA GLY A 52 2.89 -13.19 0.21
C GLY A 52 2.97 -11.66 0.36
N PRO A 53 3.57 -11.18 1.46
CA PRO A 53 3.58 -9.76 1.83
C PRO A 53 4.20 -8.81 0.80
N LEU A 54 5.12 -9.31 -0.04
CA LEU A 54 5.75 -8.51 -1.09
C LEU A 54 4.76 -8.01 -2.16
N ALA A 55 3.55 -8.57 -2.23
CA ALA A 55 2.47 -8.03 -3.05
C ALA A 55 2.15 -6.56 -2.79
N ILE A 56 2.48 -6.03 -1.61
CA ILE A 56 2.29 -4.61 -1.31
C ILE A 56 3.07 -3.70 -2.28
N LEU A 57 4.22 -4.14 -2.82
CA LEU A 57 5.03 -3.35 -3.74
C LEU A 57 4.34 -3.09 -5.08
N GLU A 58 3.43 -3.99 -5.47
CA GLU A 58 2.64 -3.88 -6.71
C GLU A 58 1.29 -3.21 -6.48
N HIS A 59 0.78 -3.27 -5.24
CA HIS A 59 -0.58 -2.85 -4.89
C HIS A 59 -0.65 -1.67 -3.92
N PHE A 60 0.46 -1.00 -3.63
CA PHE A 60 0.51 0.10 -2.67
C PHE A 60 -0.48 1.22 -2.99
N ASP A 61 -0.62 1.58 -4.27
CA ASP A 61 -1.56 2.61 -4.75
C ASP A 61 -3.00 2.31 -4.33
N THR A 62 -3.37 1.03 -4.20
CA THR A 62 -4.69 0.61 -3.70
C THR A 62 -4.89 1.04 -2.24
N VAL A 63 -3.92 0.73 -1.37
CA VAL A 63 -3.98 1.07 0.05
C VAL A 63 -3.93 2.58 0.23
N TYR A 64 -3.03 3.24 -0.50
CA TYR A 64 -2.94 4.69 -0.48
C TYR A 64 -4.26 5.35 -0.89
N SER A 65 -4.87 4.92 -1.99
CA SER A 65 -6.12 5.51 -2.49
C SER A 65 -7.28 5.33 -1.51
N ILE A 66 -7.33 4.21 -0.78
CA ILE A 66 -8.31 3.97 0.29
C ILE A 66 -8.10 4.97 1.45
N LEU A 67 -6.85 5.21 1.85
CA LEU A 67 -6.52 6.21 2.87
C LEU A 67 -6.82 7.65 2.39
N HIS A 68 -6.48 7.96 1.15
CA HIS A 68 -6.72 9.25 0.53
C HIS A 68 -8.22 9.57 0.46
N HIS A 69 -9.05 8.58 0.15
CA HIS A 69 -10.52 8.72 0.10
C HIS A 69 -11.24 8.32 1.39
N PHE A 70 -10.53 8.18 2.52
CA PHE A 70 -11.07 7.55 3.74
C PHE A 70 -12.38 8.16 4.25
N ARG A 71 -12.59 9.47 4.05
CA ARG A 71 -13.83 10.16 4.47
C ARG A 71 -15.02 9.92 3.54
N SER A 72 -14.79 9.42 2.33
CA SER A 72 -15.78 9.33 1.25
C SER A 72 -16.09 7.90 0.82
N ILE A 73 -15.43 6.90 1.41
CA ILE A 73 -15.68 5.49 1.13
C ILE A 73 -16.56 4.84 2.21
N GLU A 74 -17.25 3.77 1.81
CA GLU A 74 -18.10 2.96 2.68
C GLU A 74 -17.32 2.38 3.87
N PRO A 75 -17.90 2.30 5.08
CA PRO A 75 -17.24 1.73 6.26
C PRO A 75 -16.67 0.33 6.05
N GLY A 76 -17.41 -0.55 5.36
CA GLY A 76 -16.97 -1.94 5.11
C GLY A 76 -15.65 -2.02 4.34
N LEU A 77 -15.42 -1.11 3.39
CA LEU A 77 -14.14 -1.07 2.66
C LEU A 77 -12.96 -0.70 3.57
N LYS A 78 -13.19 0.18 4.57
CA LYS A 78 -12.18 0.58 5.56
C LYS A 78 -11.82 -0.60 6.45
N GLU A 79 -12.83 -1.27 6.97
CA GLU A 79 -12.69 -2.42 7.86
C GLU A 79 -12.00 -3.59 7.15
N ASP A 80 -12.43 -3.93 5.93
CA ASP A 80 -11.82 -4.97 5.11
C ASP A 80 -10.33 -4.70 4.85
N THR A 81 -9.99 -3.44 4.56
CA THR A 81 -8.60 -3.04 4.33
C THR A 81 -7.77 -3.17 5.61
N LEU A 82 -8.29 -2.69 6.74
CA LEU A 82 -7.60 -2.76 8.03
C LEU A 82 -7.35 -4.20 8.47
N GLU A 83 -8.39 -5.05 8.44
CA GLU A 83 -8.27 -6.46 8.81
C GLU A 83 -7.35 -7.22 7.87
N PHE A 84 -7.31 -6.84 6.59
CA PHE A 84 -6.37 -7.42 5.66
C PHE A 84 -4.91 -7.01 5.96
N LEU A 85 -4.63 -5.73 6.20
CA LEU A 85 -3.27 -5.25 6.52
C LEU A 85 -2.73 -5.86 7.82
N LYS A 86 -3.59 -6.11 8.82
CA LYS A 86 -3.23 -6.82 10.06
C LYS A 86 -2.74 -8.25 9.82
N LYS A 87 -3.13 -8.91 8.72
CA LYS A 87 -2.62 -10.25 8.38
C LYS A 87 -1.15 -10.22 7.96
N GLY A 88 -0.68 -9.11 7.40
CA GLY A 88 0.73 -8.92 7.05
C GLY A 88 1.65 -8.67 8.25
N THR A 89 1.10 -8.29 9.41
CA THR A 89 1.89 -8.02 10.63
C THR A 89 2.13 -9.27 11.49
N VAL A 90 1.56 -10.43 11.10
CA VAL A 90 1.68 -11.69 11.84
C VAL A 90 2.39 -12.74 10.98
N VAL A 91 3.67 -12.52 10.67
CA VAL A 91 4.58 -13.58 10.20
C VAL A 91 5.94 -13.43 10.88
N HIS A 92 6.00 -13.87 12.12
CA HIS A 92 7.21 -14.46 12.71
C HIS A 92 6.77 -15.70 13.50
N PRO A 93 6.77 -16.90 12.90
CA PRO A 93 7.08 -18.10 13.66
C PRO A 93 8.58 -18.03 13.97
N GLY A 94 8.90 -17.67 15.22
CA GLY A 94 10.19 -18.03 15.80
C GLY A 94 10.26 -19.53 16.03
#